data_AF-A0A6L9QAL0-F1
#
_entry.id   AF-A0A6L9QAL0-F1
#
_cell.length_a   1.000
_cell.length_b   1.000
_cell.length_c   1.000
_cell.angle_alpha   90.00
_cell.angle_beta   90.00
_cell.angle_gamma   90.00
#
_symmetry.space_group_name_H-M   'P 1'
#
loop_
_entity.id
_entity.type
_entity.pdbx_description
1 polymer ?
#
loop_
_entity_poly.entity_id
_entity_poly.type
_entity_poly.pdbx_seq_one_letter_code
_entity_poly.pdbx_strand_id
1 'polypeptide(L)'
;MIFALTEAGAYQPLDPVPRDDGNVLAHRDGMGTWRARSITALDEDGAPRHPLEKRYMPHFATCKGPRQQQLPANVTPIRRKK
;
A
#
# COMPACT_ATOMS: atom_id res chain seq x y z
N MET A 1 -2.20 6.10 5.43
CA MET A 1 -1.76 5.39 4.21
C MET A 1 -0.52 6.10 3.69
N ILE A 2 0.48 5.34 3.23
CA ILE A 2 1.67 5.86 2.56
C ILE A 2 1.68 5.35 1.11
N PHE A 3 2.30 6.11 0.20
CA PHE A 3 2.47 5.70 -1.20
C PHE A 3 3.94 5.39 -1.43
N ALA A 4 4.24 4.11 -1.65
CA ALA A 4 5.61 3.63 -1.83
C ALA A 4 5.85 3.27 -3.30
N LEU A 5 6.96 3.72 -3.85
CA LEU A 5 7.38 3.46 -5.21
C LEU A 5 7.98 2.06 -5.30
N THR A 6 7.37 1.22 -6.11
CA THR A 6 7.84 -0.13 -6.43
C THR A 6 9.00 -0.09 -7.42
N GLU A 7 9.74 -1.20 -7.51
CA GLU A 7 10.82 -1.36 -8.51
C GLU A 7 10.32 -1.21 -9.95
N ALA A 8 9.06 -1.58 -10.22
CA ALA A 8 8.40 -1.38 -11.51
C ALA A 8 7.99 0.08 -11.79
N GLY A 9 8.30 1.02 -10.90
CA GLY A 9 7.98 2.44 -11.06
C GLY A 9 6.51 2.81 -10.75
N ALA A 10 5.71 1.86 -10.27
CA ALA A 10 4.34 2.12 -9.85
C ALA A 10 4.26 2.48 -8.36
N TYR A 11 3.32 3.35 -7.98
CA TYR A 11 3.04 3.63 -6.57
C TYR A 11 2.08 2.60 -5.99
N GLN A 12 2.51 1.95 -4.92
CA GLN A 12 1.71 1.02 -4.13
C GLN A 12 1.26 1.68 -2.81
N PRO A 13 -0.05 1.75 -2.54
CA PRO A 13 -0.55 2.22 -1.26
C PRO A 13 -0.34 1.17 -0.16
N LEU A 14 0.30 1.57 0.94
CA LEU A 14 0.54 0.73 2.11
C LEU A 14 -0.11 1.36 3.35
N ASP A 15 -0.43 0.51 4.32
CA ASP A 15 -0.80 1.00 5.64
C ASP A 15 0.36 1.77 6.27
N PRO A 16 0.10 2.85 7.02
CA PRO A 16 1.16 3.72 7.53
C PRO A 16 1.93 3.10 8.70
N VAL A 17 1.36 2.11 9.37
CA VAL A 17 1.95 1.43 10.52
C VAL A 17 2.57 0.11 10.03
N PRO A 18 3.87 -0.13 10.28
CA PRO A 18 4.50 -1.41 10.00
C PRO A 18 3.79 -2.57 10.71
N ARG A 19 3.81 -3.75 10.09
CA ARG A 19 3.24 -4.98 10.66
C ARG A 19 4.14 -6.17 10.34
N ASP A 20 4.38 -7.04 11.30
CA ASP A 20 5.26 -8.20 11.15
C ASP A 20 4.72 -9.25 10.17
N ASP A 21 3.39 -9.28 9.98
CA ASP A 21 2.66 -10.10 9.02
C ASP A 21 2.49 -9.44 7.64
N GLY A 22 3.07 -8.25 7.44
CA GLY A 22 3.03 -7.54 6.15
C GLY A 22 3.86 -8.25 5.08
N ASN A 23 3.34 -8.33 3.86
CA ASN A 23 4.00 -8.98 2.73
C ASN A 23 4.81 -8.03 1.83
N VAL A 24 4.89 -6.74 2.18
CA VAL A 24 5.67 -5.73 1.47
C VAL A 24 6.78 -5.21 2.37
N LEU A 25 7.99 -5.13 1.84
CA LEU A 25 9.08 -4.40 2.48
C LEU A 25 9.07 -2.97 1.97
N ALA A 26 9.11 -2.02 2.90
CA ALA A 26 9.28 -0.63 2.54
C ALA A 26 10.23 0.08 3.49
N HIS A 27 10.91 1.10 2.95
CA HIS A 27 11.72 2.03 3.71
C HIS A 27 11.65 3.41 3.07
N ARG A 28 12.05 4.42 3.82
CA ARG A 28 12.21 5.78 3.30
C ARG A 28 13.68 5.97 2.90
N ASP A 29 13.93 6.30 1.64
CA ASP A 29 15.27 6.55 1.13
C ASP A 29 15.80 7.94 1.56
N GLY A 30 17.06 8.23 1.22
CA GLY A 30 17.71 9.50 1.58
C GLY A 30 17.07 10.75 0.98
N MET A 31 16.26 10.60 -0.07
CA MET A 31 15.49 11.70 -0.68
C MET A 31 14.10 11.84 -0.06
N GLY A 32 13.78 11.03 0.95
CA GLY A 32 12.47 11.02 1.58
C GLY A 32 11.41 10.25 0.81
N THR A 33 11.77 9.54 -0.28
CA THR A 33 10.85 8.73 -1.08
C THR A 33 10.66 7.38 -0.41
N TRP A 34 9.42 6.90 -0.36
CA TRP A 34 9.14 5.55 0.08
C TRP A 34 9.46 4.58 -1.05
N ARG A 35 10.33 3.60 -0.80
CA ARG A 35 10.63 2.50 -1.71
C ARG A 35 9.96 1.24 -1.21
N ALA A 36 9.44 0.43 -2.13
CA ALA A 36 8.81 -0.84 -1.82
C ALA A 36 9.27 -1.96 -2.73
N ARG A 37 9.35 -3.17 -2.17
CA ARG A 37 9.50 -4.43 -2.91
C ARG A 37 8.73 -5.56 -2.21
N SER A 38 8.37 -6.59 -2.96
CA SER A 38 7.71 -7.76 -2.37
C SER A 38 8.72 -8.56 -1.53
N ILE A 39 8.25 -9.24 -0.49
CA ILE A 39 9.10 -10.19 0.24
C ILE A 39 9.54 -11.34 -0.67
N THR A 40 8.65 -11.78 -1.57
CA THR A 40 8.96 -12.87 -2.52
C THR A 40 10.14 -12.54 -3.42
N ALA A 41 10.36 -11.27 -3.77
CA ALA A 41 11.53 -10.86 -4.55
C ALA A 41 12.85 -11.07 -3.78
N LEU A 42 12.85 -11.05 -2.43
CA LEU A 42 14.05 -11.41 -1.67
C LEU A 42 14.40 -12.89 -1.83
N ASP A 43 13.38 -13.74 -1.80
CA ASP A 43 13.56 -15.20 -1.83
C ASP A 43 14.00 -15.67 -3.22
N GLU A 44 13.54 -15.01 -4.29
CA GLU A 44 13.89 -15.35 -5.67
C GLU A 44 15.26 -14.80 -6.08
N ASP A 45 15.58 -13.54 -5.75
CA ASP A 45 16.84 -12.90 -6.16
C ASP A 45 17.99 -13.08 -5.15
N GLY A 46 17.72 -13.68 -3.98
CA GLY A 46 18.67 -13.80 -2.88
C GLY A 46 19.14 -12.45 -2.33
N ALA A 47 18.43 -11.37 -2.64
CA ALA A 47 18.85 -10.01 -2.34
C ALA A 47 18.80 -9.75 -0.83
N PRO A 48 19.86 -9.20 -0.22
CA PRO A 48 19.84 -8.88 1.20
C PRO A 48 18.80 -7.81 1.51
N ARG A 49 18.21 -7.91 2.70
CA ARG A 49 17.30 -6.89 3.23
C ARG A 49 18.08 -5.61 3.54
N HIS A 50 17.58 -4.46 3.11
CA HIS A 50 18.15 -3.17 3.48
C HIS A 50 17.87 -2.90 4.98
N PRO A 51 18.82 -2.37 5.77
CA PRO A 51 18.67 -2.26 7.22
C PRO A 51 17.46 -1.46 7.70
N LEU A 52 17.00 -0.51 6.88
CA LEU A 52 15.84 0.33 7.20
C LEU A 52 14.49 -0.25 6.74
N GLU A 53 14.50 -1.38 6.03
CA GLU A 53 13.26 -2.01 5.57
C GLU A 53 12.45 -2.52 6.74
N LYS A 54 11.18 -2.16 6.75
CA LYS A 54 10.16 -2.72 7.65
C LYS A 54 9.09 -3.42 6.81
N ARG A 55 8.36 -4.34 7.44
CA ARG A 55 7.23 -5.02 6.81
C ARG A 55 5.98 -4.15 6.93
N TYR A 56 5.24 -4.06 5.85
CA TYR A 56 4.00 -3.29 5.72
C TYR A 56 2.95 -4.13 5.03
N MET A 57 1.70 -3.81 5.32
CA MET A 57 0.55 -4.43 4.66
C MET A 57 0.06 -3.54 3.51
N PRO A 58 -0.22 -4.10 2.32
CA PRO A 58 -0.91 -3.38 1.25
C PRO A 58 -2.25 -2.85 1.75
N HIS A 59 -2.54 -1.58 1.45
CA HIS A 59 -3.76 -0.96 1.98
C HIS A 59 -5.04 -1.66 1.50
N PHE A 60 -5.04 -2.20 0.27
CA PHE A 60 -6.21 -2.91 -0.24
C PHE A 60 -6.55 -4.16 0.58
N ALA A 61 -5.58 -4.77 1.26
CA ALA A 61 -5.77 -5.96 2.08
C ALA A 61 -6.45 -5.64 3.43
N THR A 62 -6.35 -4.39 3.89
CA THR A 62 -6.88 -3.95 5.20
C THR A 62 -8.02 -2.94 5.08
N CYS A 63 -8.22 -2.36 3.89
CA CYS A 63 -9.24 -1.36 3.64
C CYS A 63 -10.64 -1.96 3.84
N LYS A 64 -11.44 -1.34 4.72
CA LYS A 64 -12.86 -1.69 4.95
C LYS A 64 -13.81 -1.15 3.88
N GLY A 65 -13.26 -0.70 2.75
CA GLY A 65 -13.98 0.04 1.71
C GLY A 65 -14.20 1.52 2.06
N PRO A 66 -14.56 2.34 1.07
CA PRO A 66 -14.99 3.70 1.33
C PRO A 66 -16.24 3.68 2.22
N ARG A 67 -16.26 4.51 3.26
CA ARG A 67 -17.49 4.74 4.02
C ARG A 67 -18.53 5.27 3.04
N GLN A 68 -19.61 4.52 2.83
CA GLN A 68 -20.72 5.02 2.02
C GLN A 68 -21.21 6.31 2.66
N GLN A 69 -21.10 7.41 1.94
CA GLN A 69 -21.70 8.66 2.36
C GLN A 69 -23.21 8.46 2.37
N GLN A 70 -23.82 8.75 3.51
CA GLN A 70 -25.27 8.84 3.58
C GLN A 70 -25.66 10.05 2.75
N LEU A 71 -26.35 9.81 1.63
CA LEU A 71 -26.81 10.89 0.77
C LEU A 71 -27.81 11.74 1.56
N PRO A 72 -27.77 13.08 1.43
CA PRO A 72 -28.82 13.95 1.96
C PRO A 72 -30.19 13.52 1.43
N ALA A 73 -31.25 13.76 2.19
CA ALA A 73 -32.61 13.29 1.88
C ALA A 73 -33.14 13.74 0.49
N ASN A 74 -32.61 14.83 -0.05
CA ASN A 74 -32.98 15.41 -1.34
C ASN A 74 -32.03 15.03 -2.51
N VAL A 75 -31.15 14.03 -2.33
CA VAL A 75 -30.19 13.60 -3.36
C VAL A 75 -30.55 12.22 -3.90
N THR A 76 -30.87 12.16 -5.20
CA THR A 76 -31.10 10.91 -5.93
C THR A 76 -29.79 10.42 -6.57
N PRO A 77 -29.28 9.23 -6.21
CA PRO A 77 -28.05 8.70 -6.81
C PRO A 77 -28.27 8.33 -8.27
N ILE A 78 -27.39 8.83 -9.16
CA ILE A 78 -27.35 8.42 -10.56
C ILE A 78 -26.64 7.06 -10.62
N ARG A 79 -27.41 5.98 -10.85
CA ARG A 79 -26.82 4.66 -11.13
C ARG A 79 -26.56 4.54 -12.62
N ARG A 80 -25.31 4.26 -13.01
CA ARG A 80 -25.01 3.81 -14.39
C ARG A 80 -25.54 2.38 -14.53
N LYS A 81 -26.39 2.12 -15.53
CA LYS A 81 -26.76 0.75 -15.92
C LYS A 81 -25.50 0.05 -16.45
N LYS A 82 -25.29 -1.19 -16.00
CA LYS A 82 -24.22 -2.07 -16.47
C LYS A 82 -24.55 -2.60 -17.87
#